data_AF-Q4N3X3-F1
#
_entry.id   AF-Q4N3X3-F1
#
_cell.length_a   1.000
_cell.length_b   1.000
_cell.length_c   1.000
_cell.angle_alpha   90.00
_cell.angle_beta   90.00
_cell.angle_gamma   90.00
#
_symmetry.space_group_name_H-M   'P 1'
#
loop_
_entity.id
_entity.type
_entity.pdbx_description
1 polymer ?
#
loop_
_entity_poly.entity_id
_entity_poly.type
_entity_poly.pdbx_seq_one_letter_code
_entity_poly.pdbx_strand_id
1 'polypeptide(L)'
;MTQTQYKAKLINGKPFLYQKSTPQGEWEDITQTLYNVDHLELYDLDINLTRIKECRTRLCGLIFKISLNFMCYHLKLGDKLLWSYCEDPFQGLPIQLLFNLKRNTMSLLFKENRLKSLDMVGYSNDWVEPGKLLTRFKTRRTITDGKTEVIMFGEEQCLEVEIQGKIIWKHEEGPVPISLISDPHTHTLVFPNHYTLIL
;
A
#
# COMPACT_ATOMS: atom_id res chain seq x y z
N MET A 1 -0.95 -21.84 32.25
CA MET A 1 -1.81 -21.00 31.40
C MET A 1 -2.00 -21.74 30.08
N THR A 2 -3.23 -22.07 29.70
CA THR A 2 -3.53 -22.71 28.41
C THR A 2 -3.25 -21.72 27.29
N GLN A 3 -2.30 -22.05 26.42
CA GLN A 3 -1.96 -21.20 25.29
C GLN A 3 -2.99 -21.40 24.17
N THR A 4 -3.66 -20.32 23.79
CA THR A 4 -4.56 -20.30 22.63
C THR A 4 -3.82 -20.77 21.38
N GLN A 5 -4.43 -21.72 20.66
CA GLN A 5 -3.88 -22.29 19.44
C GLN A 5 -4.60 -21.75 18.21
N TYR A 6 -3.85 -21.62 17.11
CA TYR A 6 -4.36 -21.10 15.85
C TYR A 6 -3.99 -22.04 14.70
N LYS A 7 -4.88 -22.19 13.74
CA LYS A 7 -4.59 -22.81 12.44
C LYS A 7 -5.26 -22.02 11.33
N ALA A 8 -4.69 -22.04 10.14
CA ALA A 8 -5.28 -21.43 8.98
C ALA A 8 -5.36 -22.42 7.82
N LYS A 9 -6.33 -22.23 6.94
CA LYS A 9 -6.46 -22.95 5.67
C LYS A 9 -6.88 -22.00 4.56
N LEU A 10 -6.60 -22.37 3.32
CA LEU A 10 -7.19 -21.71 2.16
C LEU A 10 -8.45 -22.46 1.75
N ILE A 11 -9.55 -21.74 1.60
CA ILE A 11 -10.79 -22.24 0.99
C ILE A 11 -11.10 -21.32 -0.18
N ASN A 12 -11.18 -21.86 -1.39
CA ASN A 12 -11.41 -21.10 -2.62
C ASN A 12 -10.47 -19.90 -2.78
N GLY A 13 -9.19 -20.08 -2.44
CA GLY A 13 -8.15 -19.05 -2.53
C GLY A 13 -8.17 -17.99 -1.41
N LYS A 14 -9.14 -18.04 -0.48
CA LYS A 14 -9.26 -17.11 0.64
C LYS A 14 -8.75 -17.71 1.94
N PRO A 15 -8.09 -16.92 2.81
CA PRO A 15 -7.62 -17.41 4.10
C PRO A 15 -8.79 -17.52 5.09
N PHE A 16 -8.85 -18.65 5.79
CA PHE A 16 -9.72 -18.87 6.94
C PHE A 16 -8.86 -19.10 8.17
N LEU A 17 -9.21 -18.45 9.28
CA LEU A 17 -8.50 -18.57 10.55
C LEU A 17 -9.39 -19.23 11.59
N TYR A 18 -8.83 -20.24 12.25
CA TYR A 18 -9.48 -20.95 13.33
C TYR A 18 -8.69 -20.78 14.62
N GLN A 19 -9.41 -20.69 15.73
CA GLN A 19 -8.86 -20.61 17.07
C GLN A 19 -9.43 -21.73 17.94
N LYS A 20 -8.65 -22.18 18.92
CA LYS A 20 -9.19 -22.92 20.07
C LYS A 20 -8.51 -22.48 21.36
N SER A 21 -9.28 -22.39 22.43
CA SER A 21 -8.85 -21.84 23.73
C SER A 21 -8.26 -22.90 24.67
N THR A 22 -8.54 -24.18 24.42
CA THR A 22 -7.98 -25.33 25.15
C THR A 22 -7.54 -26.43 24.19
N PRO A 23 -6.59 -27.31 24.57
CA PRO A 23 -6.14 -28.40 23.69
C PRO A 23 -7.27 -29.35 23.27
N GLN A 24 -8.22 -29.62 24.17
CA GLN A 24 -9.40 -30.47 23.97
C GLN A 24 -10.63 -29.73 23.43
N GLY A 25 -10.54 -28.40 23.25
CA GLY A 25 -11.65 -27.59 22.76
C GLY A 25 -11.86 -27.72 21.25
N GLU A 26 -13.07 -27.39 20.82
CA GLU A 26 -13.44 -27.31 19.40
C GLU A 26 -12.74 -26.14 18.69
N TRP A 27 -12.56 -26.29 17.38
CA TRP A 27 -12.05 -25.21 16.54
C TRP A 27 -13.17 -24.25 16.16
N GLU A 28 -13.04 -23.00 16.56
CA GLU A 28 -13.95 -21.92 16.19
C GLU A 28 -13.41 -21.18 14.96
N ASP A 29 -14.29 -20.87 14.00
CA ASP A 29 -13.97 -20.00 12.87
C ASP A 29 -14.04 -18.53 13.31
N ILE A 30 -12.90 -17.86 13.23
CA ILE A 30 -12.77 -16.44 13.60
C ILE A 30 -12.44 -15.56 12.40
N THR A 31 -12.65 -16.05 11.17
CA THR A 31 -12.29 -15.35 9.92
C THR A 31 -12.96 -13.98 9.82
N GLN A 32 -14.17 -13.82 10.35
CA GLN A 32 -14.91 -12.55 10.40
C GLN A 32 -14.22 -11.44 11.20
N THR A 33 -13.26 -11.78 12.07
CA THR A 33 -12.49 -10.80 12.85
C THR A 33 -11.34 -10.20 12.05
N LEU A 34 -11.02 -10.78 10.89
CA LEU A 34 -9.92 -10.38 10.04
C LEU A 34 -10.31 -9.25 9.10
N TYR A 35 -9.32 -8.46 8.70
CA TYR A 35 -9.50 -7.57 7.55
C TYR A 35 -9.94 -8.37 6.32
N ASN A 36 -10.99 -7.88 5.65
CA ASN A 36 -11.51 -8.53 4.46
C ASN A 36 -10.58 -8.28 3.27
N VAL A 37 -9.86 -9.32 2.86
CA VAL A 37 -8.94 -9.26 1.71
C VAL A 37 -9.63 -8.99 0.38
N ASP A 38 -10.95 -9.21 0.26
CA ASP A 38 -11.71 -8.87 -0.95
C ASP A 38 -11.88 -7.36 -1.13
N HIS A 39 -11.70 -6.58 -0.05
CA HIS A 39 -11.74 -5.12 -0.08
C HIS A 39 -10.37 -4.51 -0.39
N LEU A 40 -9.32 -5.33 -0.55
CA LEU A 40 -8.03 -4.85 -1.01
C LEU A 40 -8.08 -4.55 -2.51
N GLU A 41 -7.65 -3.35 -2.83
CA GLU A 41 -7.53 -2.84 -4.18
C GLU A 41 -6.08 -2.44 -4.39
N LEU A 42 -5.47 -3.00 -5.44
CA LEU A 42 -4.10 -2.72 -5.82
C LEU A 42 -4.12 -1.97 -7.15
N TYR A 43 -3.42 -0.85 -7.22
CA TYR A 43 -3.39 -0.02 -8.43
C TYR A 43 -1.98 0.13 -8.94
N ASP A 44 -1.81 0.07 -10.27
CA ASP A 44 -0.59 0.52 -10.92
C ASP A 44 -0.55 2.06 -11.03
N LEU A 45 0.50 2.58 -11.68
CA LEU A 45 0.66 4.02 -11.89
C LEU A 45 -0.49 4.64 -12.68
N ASP A 46 -1.07 3.86 -13.61
CA ASP A 46 -2.13 4.28 -14.50
C ASP A 46 -3.53 4.17 -13.88
N ILE A 47 -3.60 3.76 -12.60
CA ILE A 47 -4.82 3.50 -11.83
C ILE A 47 -5.62 2.30 -12.38
N ASN A 48 -4.95 1.36 -13.04
CA ASN A 48 -5.56 0.07 -13.37
C ASN A 48 -5.67 -0.79 -12.11
N LEU A 49 -6.88 -1.26 -11.84
CA LEU A 49 -7.18 -2.09 -10.66
C LEU A 49 -6.79 -3.55 -10.89
N THR A 50 -6.06 -4.11 -9.93
CA THR A 50 -5.90 -5.56 -9.75
C THR A 50 -6.50 -5.97 -8.40
N ARG A 51 -7.40 -6.96 -8.40
CA ARG A 51 -7.99 -7.53 -7.18
C ARG A 51 -7.20 -8.75 -6.70
N ILE A 52 -7.31 -9.07 -5.41
CA ILE A 52 -6.59 -10.21 -4.82
C ILE A 52 -6.90 -11.55 -5.51
N LYS A 53 -8.13 -11.73 -6.00
CA LYS A 53 -8.53 -12.95 -6.75
C LYS A 53 -7.76 -13.17 -8.05
N GLU A 54 -7.15 -12.11 -8.59
CA GLU A 54 -6.34 -12.11 -9.81
C GLU A 54 -4.85 -12.34 -9.49
N CYS A 55 -4.47 -12.23 -8.21
CA CYS A 55 -3.10 -12.45 -7.76
C CYS A 55 -2.86 -13.93 -7.42
N ARG A 56 -1.60 -14.35 -7.53
CA ARG A 56 -1.16 -15.64 -6.99
C ARG A 56 -1.07 -15.56 -5.47
N THR A 57 -1.83 -16.41 -4.78
CA THR A 57 -1.84 -16.46 -3.31
C THR A 57 -1.30 -17.77 -2.76
N ARG A 58 -0.75 -17.74 -1.55
CA ARG A 58 -0.27 -18.92 -0.83
C ARG A 58 -0.39 -18.71 0.67
N LEU A 59 -0.70 -19.77 1.41
CA LEU A 59 -0.64 -19.77 2.88
C LEU A 59 0.65 -20.44 3.36
N CYS A 60 1.39 -19.76 4.23
CA CYS A 60 2.60 -20.26 4.89
C CYS A 60 2.42 -20.14 6.40
N GLY A 61 2.01 -21.23 7.05
CA GLY A 61 1.60 -21.20 8.45
C GLY A 61 0.38 -20.28 8.65
N LEU A 62 0.55 -19.17 9.39
CA LEU A 62 -0.49 -18.17 9.63
C LEU A 62 -0.31 -16.90 8.79
N ILE A 63 0.58 -16.93 7.79
CA ILE A 63 0.83 -15.81 6.88
C ILE A 63 0.22 -16.11 5.52
N PHE A 64 -0.80 -15.34 5.14
CA PHE A 64 -1.36 -15.34 3.80
C PHE A 64 -0.53 -14.40 2.91
N LYS A 65 0.14 -14.98 1.91
CA LYS A 65 1.02 -14.27 0.98
C LYS A 65 0.30 -14.03 -0.34
N ILE A 66 0.33 -12.80 -0.81
CA ILE A 66 -0.20 -12.36 -2.10
C ILE A 66 0.99 -11.88 -2.93
N SER A 67 1.23 -12.50 -4.08
CA SER A 67 2.34 -12.13 -4.97
C SER A 67 1.91 -11.01 -5.91
N LEU A 68 2.71 -9.94 -5.95
CA LEU A 68 2.48 -8.78 -6.80
C LEU A 68 3.34 -8.93 -8.07
N ASN A 69 2.76 -9.53 -9.11
CA ASN A 69 3.44 -9.76 -10.39
C ASN A 69 3.29 -8.58 -11.37
N PHE A 70 3.05 -7.39 -10.83
CA PHE A 70 2.90 -6.13 -11.56
C PHE A 70 3.45 -4.99 -10.68
N MET A 71 3.63 -3.82 -11.28
CA MET A 71 4.12 -2.64 -10.56
C MET A 71 2.97 -1.99 -9.76
N CYS A 72 2.80 -2.41 -8.51
CA CYS A 72 1.77 -1.87 -7.61
C CYS A 72 2.22 -0.54 -7.01
N TYR A 73 1.65 0.58 -7.46
CA TYR A 73 1.96 1.93 -6.96
C TYR A 73 1.08 2.35 -5.77
N HIS A 74 -0.13 1.82 -5.67
CA HIS A 74 -1.04 2.17 -4.56
C HIS A 74 -1.75 0.94 -4.02
N LEU A 75 -1.94 0.92 -2.70
CA LEU A 75 -2.69 -0.09 -1.99
C LEU A 75 -3.81 0.57 -1.19
N LYS A 76 -5.05 0.17 -1.46
CA LYS A 76 -6.25 0.64 -0.77
C LYS A 76 -6.99 -0.52 -0.13
N LEU A 77 -7.58 -0.29 1.03
CA LEU A 77 -8.45 -1.22 1.73
C LEU A 77 -9.76 -0.50 2.10
N GLY A 78 -10.84 -0.79 1.39
CA GLY A 78 -12.10 -0.10 1.59
C GLY A 78 -11.98 1.40 1.32
N ASP A 79 -12.10 2.22 2.35
CA ASP A 79 -12.00 3.69 2.35
C ASP A 79 -10.62 4.23 2.79
N LYS A 80 -9.62 3.35 2.90
CA LYS A 80 -8.28 3.72 3.40
C LYS A 80 -7.20 3.52 2.34
N LEU A 81 -6.44 4.56 2.03
CA LEU A 81 -5.18 4.42 1.30
C LEU A 81 -4.11 3.95 2.28
N LEU A 82 -3.68 2.69 2.19
CA LEU A 82 -2.75 2.08 3.13
C LEU A 82 -1.28 2.29 2.76
N TRP A 83 -0.99 2.41 1.46
CA TRP A 83 0.37 2.63 0.98
C TRP A 83 0.36 3.29 -0.40
N SER A 84 1.33 4.15 -0.64
CA SER A 84 1.56 4.80 -1.93
C SER A 84 3.05 4.92 -2.20
N TYR A 85 3.50 4.50 -3.38
CA TYR A 85 4.87 4.71 -3.84
C TYR A 85 5.23 6.21 -3.88
N CYS A 86 4.24 7.07 -4.10
CA CYS A 86 4.43 8.53 -4.10
C CYS A 86 4.89 9.10 -2.76
N GLU A 87 4.67 8.38 -1.65
CA GLU A 87 5.11 8.76 -0.30
C GLU A 87 6.35 7.98 0.16
N ASP A 88 6.45 6.70 -0.17
CA ASP A 88 7.59 5.86 0.22
C ASP A 88 8.26 5.19 -0.98
N PRO A 89 8.99 5.96 -1.81
CA PRO A 89 9.64 5.43 -3.00
C PRO A 89 10.95 4.69 -2.71
N PHE A 90 11.56 4.93 -1.53
CA PHE A 90 12.94 4.54 -1.22
C PHE A 90 13.15 3.02 -1.09
N GLN A 91 12.07 2.28 -0.84
CA GLN A 91 12.09 0.82 -0.82
C GLN A 91 11.79 0.19 -2.19
N GLY A 92 11.49 1.02 -3.17
CA GLY A 92 11.00 0.62 -4.47
C GLY A 92 9.57 0.10 -4.40
N LEU A 93 9.23 -0.84 -5.29
CA LEU A 93 7.88 -1.38 -5.44
C LEU A 93 7.80 -2.72 -4.71
N PRO A 94 6.69 -3.00 -4.01
CA PRO A 94 6.54 -4.22 -3.26
C PRO A 94 6.39 -5.42 -4.20
N ILE A 95 6.96 -6.56 -3.81
CA ILE A 95 6.85 -7.83 -4.53
C ILE A 95 5.79 -8.75 -3.92
N GLN A 96 5.46 -8.57 -2.63
CA GLN A 96 4.39 -9.31 -1.96
C GLN A 96 3.67 -8.46 -0.92
N LEU A 97 2.38 -8.70 -0.76
CA LEU A 97 1.61 -8.32 0.42
C LEU A 97 1.51 -9.55 1.34
N LEU A 98 1.91 -9.37 2.60
CA LEU A 98 1.91 -10.40 3.63
C LEU A 98 0.84 -10.07 4.66
N PHE A 99 -0.17 -10.92 4.78
CA PHE A 99 -1.21 -10.78 5.79
C PHE A 99 -1.00 -11.78 6.92
N ASN A 100 -0.62 -11.28 8.09
CA ASN A 100 -0.51 -12.07 9.31
C ASN A 100 -1.90 -12.25 9.93
N LEU A 101 -2.49 -13.43 9.72
CA LEU A 101 -3.86 -13.72 10.15
C LEU A 101 -4.00 -13.67 11.66
N LYS A 102 -3.00 -14.16 12.41
CA LYS A 102 -3.05 -14.17 13.88
C LYS A 102 -3.04 -12.77 14.48
N ARG A 103 -2.21 -11.87 13.94
CA ARG A 103 -2.08 -10.49 14.44
C ARG A 103 -3.08 -9.55 13.80
N ASN A 104 -3.77 -10.00 12.76
CA ASN A 104 -4.60 -9.18 11.89
C ASN A 104 -3.85 -7.93 11.38
N THR A 105 -2.60 -8.11 10.93
CA THR A 105 -1.73 -7.03 10.44
C THR A 105 -1.20 -7.35 9.05
N MET A 106 -1.02 -6.32 8.22
CA MET A 106 -0.45 -6.47 6.89
C MET A 106 0.94 -5.82 6.79
N SER A 107 1.77 -6.36 5.91
CA SER A 107 3.10 -5.83 5.62
C SER A 107 3.44 -6.01 4.15
N LEU A 108 4.19 -5.07 3.59
CA LEU A 108 4.76 -5.19 2.26
C LEU A 108 6.16 -5.80 2.35
N LEU A 109 6.44 -6.74 1.45
CA LEU A 109 7.77 -7.28 1.22
C LEU A 109 8.32 -6.66 -0.06
N PHE A 110 9.51 -6.09 0.04
CA PHE A 110 10.25 -5.52 -1.07
C PHE A 110 11.43 -6.43 -1.46
N LYS A 111 12.17 -6.02 -2.49
CA LYS A 111 13.45 -6.66 -2.82
C LYS A 111 14.40 -6.64 -1.61
N GLU A 112 15.34 -7.58 -1.60
CA GLU A 112 16.33 -7.75 -0.53
C GLU A 112 15.71 -8.09 0.85
N ASN A 113 14.50 -8.66 0.85
CA ASN A 113 13.76 -9.04 2.06
C ASN A 113 13.44 -7.88 3.01
N ARG A 114 13.42 -6.64 2.51
CA ARG A 114 12.97 -5.49 3.30
C ARG A 114 11.46 -5.57 3.54
N LEU A 115 11.05 -5.36 4.78
CA LEU A 115 9.66 -5.44 5.23
C LEU A 115 9.19 -4.08 5.73
N LYS A 116 8.02 -3.64 5.28
CA LYS A 116 7.30 -2.48 5.84
C LYS A 116 5.97 -2.94 6.41
N SER A 117 5.74 -2.70 7.69
CA SER A 117 4.40 -2.86 8.27
C SER A 117 3.49 -1.75 7.73
N LEU A 118 2.25 -2.11 7.38
CA LEU A 118 1.25 -1.13 6.96
C LEU A 118 0.54 -0.55 8.18
N ASP A 119 0.31 0.76 8.16
CA ASP A 119 -0.63 1.37 9.08
C ASP A 119 -2.04 1.16 8.56
N MET A 120 -2.84 0.40 9.33
CA MET A 120 -4.21 0.06 8.97
C MET A 120 -5.20 1.23 9.20
N VAL A 121 -4.73 2.36 9.74
CA VAL A 121 -5.47 3.64 9.75
C VAL A 121 -5.46 4.28 8.36
N GLY A 122 -4.38 4.12 7.60
CA GLY A 122 -4.17 4.71 6.27
C GLY A 122 -3.77 6.19 6.33
N TYR A 123 -3.39 6.75 5.18
CA TYR A 123 -3.05 8.17 5.05
C TYR A 123 -4.31 9.05 5.14
N SER A 124 -4.15 10.23 5.75
CA SER A 124 -5.10 11.32 5.51
C SER A 124 -4.91 11.83 4.09
N ASN A 125 -5.99 11.98 3.33
CA ASN A 125 -5.91 12.34 1.92
C ASN A 125 -7.23 12.90 1.38
N ASP A 126 -7.16 13.60 0.25
CA ASP A 126 -8.30 14.16 -0.47
C ASP A 126 -8.67 13.35 -1.74
N TRP A 127 -8.15 12.13 -1.87
CA TRP A 127 -8.29 11.30 -3.06
C TRP A 127 -9.28 10.15 -2.91
N VAL A 128 -9.27 9.48 -1.75
CA VAL A 128 -10.10 8.31 -1.48
C VAL A 128 -11.51 8.74 -1.10
N GLU A 129 -12.49 8.19 -1.83
CA GLU A 129 -13.90 8.30 -1.47
C GLU A 129 -14.44 6.93 -1.01
N PRO A 130 -15.16 6.86 0.12
CA PRO A 130 -15.73 5.62 0.61
C PRO A 130 -16.58 4.89 -0.43
N GLY A 131 -16.27 3.61 -0.66
CA GLY A 131 -16.99 2.76 -1.61
C GLY A 131 -16.69 3.03 -3.10
N LYS A 132 -15.81 3.98 -3.43
CA LYS A 132 -15.40 4.24 -4.82
C LYS A 132 -14.00 3.73 -5.11
N LEU A 133 -13.77 3.37 -6.37
CA LEU A 133 -12.43 3.08 -6.88
C LEU A 133 -11.61 4.36 -6.94
N LEU A 134 -10.29 4.22 -6.91
CA LEU A 134 -9.41 5.34 -7.23
C LEU A 134 -9.63 5.76 -8.68
N THR A 135 -9.61 7.06 -8.92
CA THR A 135 -9.71 7.65 -10.25
C THR A 135 -8.53 8.57 -10.50
N ARG A 136 -8.17 8.72 -11.77
CA ARG A 136 -7.25 9.78 -12.18
C ARG A 136 -7.83 11.14 -11.83
N PHE A 137 -6.95 12.09 -11.55
CA PHE A 137 -7.29 13.46 -11.24
C PHE A 137 -6.47 14.39 -12.12
N LYS A 138 -7.02 15.55 -12.46
CA LYS A 138 -6.39 16.46 -13.42
C LYS A 138 -5.13 17.10 -12.85
N THR A 139 -5.24 17.73 -11.67
CA THR A 139 -4.20 18.62 -11.16
C THR A 139 -3.32 17.95 -10.11
N ARG A 140 -3.72 18.00 -8.85
CA ARG A 140 -2.96 17.47 -7.73
C ARG A 140 -3.86 16.94 -6.63
N ARG A 141 -3.32 16.01 -5.85
CA ARG A 141 -3.90 15.49 -4.61
C ARG A 141 -2.86 15.49 -3.52
N THR A 142 -3.29 15.53 -2.27
CA THR A 142 -2.40 15.50 -1.12
C THR A 142 -2.65 14.25 -0.30
N ILE A 143 -1.57 13.56 0.08
CA ILE A 143 -1.60 12.50 1.09
C ILE A 143 -0.61 12.86 2.21
N THR A 144 -0.93 12.51 3.45
CA THR A 144 -0.04 12.70 4.60
C THR A 144 -0.20 11.57 5.61
N ASP A 145 0.93 11.18 6.22
CA ASP A 145 0.99 10.29 7.37
C ASP A 145 1.02 11.06 8.72
N GLY A 146 0.85 12.38 8.67
CA GLY A 146 0.94 13.30 9.81
C GLY A 146 2.35 13.84 10.08
N LYS A 147 3.39 13.33 9.42
CA LYS A 147 4.77 13.82 9.49
C LYS A 147 5.24 14.42 8.18
N THR A 148 4.89 13.74 7.09
CA THR A 148 5.31 14.08 5.74
C THR A 148 4.08 14.46 4.93
N GLU A 149 4.18 15.54 4.17
CA GLU A 149 3.16 15.93 3.21
C GLU A 149 3.63 15.55 1.81
N VAL A 150 2.75 14.94 1.03
CA VAL A 150 3.05 14.52 -0.33
C VAL A 150 2.02 15.10 -1.27
N ILE A 151 2.49 15.85 -2.25
CA ILE A 151 1.69 16.34 -3.37
C ILE A 151 1.86 15.36 -4.52
N MET A 152 0.80 14.65 -4.88
CA MET A 152 0.75 13.78 -6.05
C MET A 152 0.32 14.60 -7.27
N PHE A 153 1.01 14.41 -8.39
CA PHE A 153 0.70 15.05 -9.65
C PHE A 153 -0.24 14.18 -10.48
N GLY A 154 -1.24 14.83 -11.07
CA GLY A 154 -2.28 14.20 -11.86
C GLY A 154 -1.92 14.06 -13.33
N GLU A 155 -2.94 14.14 -14.18
CA GLU A 155 -2.79 14.10 -15.64
C GLU A 155 -2.05 15.33 -16.19
N GLU A 156 -2.22 16.49 -15.54
CA GLU A 156 -1.43 17.69 -15.82
C GLU A 156 -0.03 17.50 -15.21
N GLN A 157 0.92 17.21 -16.09
CA GLN A 157 2.30 16.92 -15.71
C GLN A 157 2.96 18.09 -14.99
N CYS A 158 3.73 17.79 -13.94
CA CYS A 158 4.57 18.78 -13.28
C CYS A 158 5.83 19.02 -14.14
N LEU A 159 5.90 20.22 -14.75
CA LEU A 159 7.03 20.64 -15.59
C LEU A 159 7.96 21.63 -14.88
N GLU A 160 7.55 22.14 -13.72
CA GLU A 160 8.32 23.08 -12.93
C GLU A 160 7.91 22.97 -11.46
N VAL A 161 8.89 23.09 -10.57
CA VAL A 161 8.69 23.10 -9.13
C VAL A 161 9.29 24.39 -8.57
N GLU A 162 8.42 25.17 -7.94
CA GLU A 162 8.77 26.42 -7.29
C GLU A 162 8.58 26.27 -5.78
N ILE A 163 9.61 26.62 -5.01
CA ILE A 163 9.57 26.63 -3.54
C ILE A 163 10.02 28.01 -3.07
N GLN A 164 9.19 28.65 -2.26
CA GLN A 164 9.45 29.98 -1.68
C GLN A 164 9.81 31.05 -2.73
N GLY A 165 9.13 31.06 -3.88
CA GLY A 165 9.40 32.05 -4.93
C GLY A 165 10.55 31.71 -5.88
N LYS A 166 11.20 30.55 -5.70
CA LYS A 166 12.36 30.12 -6.49
C LYS A 166 12.06 28.81 -7.20
N ILE A 167 12.28 28.81 -8.52
CA ILE A 167 12.27 27.58 -9.32
C ILE A 167 13.48 26.74 -8.91
N ILE A 168 13.22 25.57 -8.37
CA ILE A 168 14.27 24.62 -7.91
C ILE A 168 14.40 23.41 -8.82
N TRP A 169 13.39 23.14 -9.64
CA TRP A 169 13.44 22.12 -10.67
C TRP A 169 12.59 22.55 -11.88
N LYS A 170 13.08 22.24 -13.08
CA LYS A 170 12.39 22.46 -14.34
C LYS A 170 12.63 21.28 -15.26
N HIS A 171 11.59 20.82 -15.93
CA HIS A 171 11.68 19.73 -16.89
C HIS A 171 12.47 20.17 -18.12
N GLU A 172 13.47 19.38 -18.49
CA GLU A 172 14.23 19.55 -19.73
C GLU A 172 14.01 18.35 -20.65
N GLU A 173 14.30 17.16 -20.14
CA GLU A 173 14.13 15.89 -20.85
C GLU A 173 13.83 14.74 -19.88
N GLY A 174 13.37 13.60 -20.41
CA GLY A 174 13.13 12.40 -19.63
C GLY A 174 11.77 12.39 -18.90
N PRO A 175 11.59 11.47 -17.92
CA PRO A 175 10.32 11.31 -17.21
C PRO A 175 10.01 12.52 -16.33
N VAL A 176 8.72 12.81 -16.18
CA VAL A 176 8.21 13.82 -15.24
C VAL A 176 7.98 13.20 -13.85
N PRO A 177 8.08 13.99 -12.77
CA PRO A 177 7.78 13.50 -11.45
C PRO A 177 6.28 13.20 -11.30
N ILE A 178 5.97 12.21 -10.46
CA ILE A 178 4.61 11.79 -10.09
C ILE A 178 4.21 12.28 -8.70
N SER A 179 5.18 12.68 -7.88
CA SER A 179 4.91 13.40 -6.64
C SER A 179 6.09 14.25 -6.17
N LEU A 180 5.79 15.15 -5.25
CA LEU A 180 6.73 15.89 -4.43
C LEU A 180 6.48 15.53 -2.97
N ILE A 181 7.50 14.99 -2.32
CA ILE A 181 7.53 14.74 -0.88
C ILE A 181 8.15 15.95 -0.21
N SER A 182 7.46 16.52 0.77
CA SER A 182 7.95 17.66 1.55
C SER A 182 8.02 17.24 3.02
N ASP A 183 9.24 17.28 3.57
CA ASP A 183 9.49 17.21 5.01
C ASP A 183 10.09 18.54 5.50
N PRO A 184 10.22 18.78 6.82
CA PRO A 184 10.73 20.05 7.35
C PRO A 184 12.13 20.47 6.88
N HIS A 185 12.90 19.56 6.29
CA HIS A 185 14.30 19.75 5.93
C HIS A 185 14.58 19.52 4.45
N THR A 186 13.79 18.69 3.76
CA THR A 186 14.07 18.27 2.39
C THR A 186 12.82 18.23 1.53
N HIS A 187 13.04 18.43 0.24
CA HIS A 187 12.03 18.25 -0.80
C HIS A 187 12.53 17.19 -1.76
N THR A 188 11.73 16.16 -2.00
CA THR A 188 12.10 15.05 -2.87
C THR A 188 11.10 14.90 -3.99
N LEU A 189 11.55 15.07 -5.24
CA LEU A 189 10.77 14.69 -6.40
C LEU A 189 10.85 13.18 -6.60
N VAL A 190 9.69 12.58 -6.79
CA VAL A 190 9.54 11.15 -7.03
C VAL A 190 9.15 10.96 -8.47
N PHE A 191 9.89 10.10 -9.17
CA PHE A 191 9.63 9.74 -10.55
C PHE A 191 9.17 8.28 -10.63
N PRO A 192 8.51 7.88 -11.72
CA PRO A 192 8.19 6.48 -11.99
C PRO A 192 9.45 5.60 -11.92
N ASN A 193 9.26 4.33 -11.54
CA ASN A 193 10.29 3.28 -11.65
C ASN A 193 11.57 3.49 -10.81
N HIS A 194 11.43 3.93 -9.55
CA HIS A 194 12.51 3.95 -8.54
C HIS A 194 13.55 5.07 -8.66
N TYR A 195 13.19 6.19 -9.29
CA TYR A 195 14.07 7.35 -9.34
C TYR A 195 13.52 8.48 -8.44
N THR A 196 14.40 9.08 -7.66
CA THR A 196 14.10 10.26 -6.84
C THR A 196 15.18 11.32 -7.01
N LEU A 197 14.80 12.58 -6.88
CA LEU A 197 15.70 13.74 -6.88
C LEU A 197 15.46 14.56 -5.62
N ILE A 198 16.49 14.68 -4.77
CA ILE A 198 16.45 15.54 -3.58
C ILE A 198 16.88 16.95 -4.00
N LEU A 199 16.09 17.95 -3.60
CA LEU A 199 16.24 19.36 -3.97
C LEU A 199 16.77 20.22 -2.82
#